data_AF-A0A2E7HM72-F1
#
_entry.id   AF-A0A2E7HM72-F1
#
_cell.length_a   1.000
_cell.length_b   1.000
_cell.length_c   1.000
_cell.angle_alpha   90.00
_cell.angle_beta   90.00
_cell.angle_gamma   90.00
#
_symmetry.space_group_name_H-M   'P 1'
#
loop_
_entity.id
_entity.type
_entity.pdbx_description
1 polymer ?
#
loop_
_entity_poly.entity_id
_entity_poly.type
_entity_poly.pdbx_seq_one_letter_code
_entity_poly.pdbx_strand_id
1 'polypeptide(L)'
;AYGMVIAEAMSLGIPVACSNQCGASKDVSCDYGKTLDYDSTDSEWADCVASVLDAGRPEKPFQRSWKDACLEYCKIYQELKPSHS
;
A
#
# COMPACT_ATOMS: atom_id res chain seq x y z
N ALA A 1 3.88 10.28 -5.50
CA ALA A 1 2.42 10.26 -5.24
C ALA A 1 2.05 8.98 -4.50
N TYR A 2 0.90 8.91 -3.81
CA TYR A 2 0.54 7.76 -2.98
C TYR A 2 0.06 6.55 -3.80
N GLY A 3 -1.01 6.70 -4.60
CA GLY A 3 -1.59 5.60 -5.38
C GLY A 3 -2.97 5.19 -4.88
N MET A 4 -3.97 6.07 -5.06
CA MET A 4 -5.31 5.89 -4.49
C MET A 4 -6.03 4.64 -5.00
N VAL A 5 -5.83 4.28 -6.28
CA VAL A 5 -6.46 3.09 -6.89
C VAL A 5 -6.05 1.81 -6.15
N ILE A 6 -4.80 1.72 -5.71
CA ILE A 6 -4.28 0.57 -4.96
C ILE A 6 -4.96 0.49 -3.59
N ALA A 7 -5.02 1.62 -2.87
CA ALA A 7 -5.69 1.69 -1.57
C ALA A 7 -7.19 1.38 -1.65
N GLU A 8 -7.86 1.84 -2.71
CA GLU A 8 -9.29 1.59 -2.95
C GLU A 8 -9.55 0.10 -3.21
N ALA A 9 -8.78 -0.54 -4.09
CA ALA A 9 -8.88 -1.97 -4.36
C ALA A 9 -8.72 -2.80 -3.07
N MET A 10 -7.69 -2.52 -2.27
CA MET A 10 -7.47 -3.23 -1.00
C MET A 10 -8.60 -3.00 0.01
N SER A 11 -9.22 -1.81 0.03
CA SER A 11 -10.38 -1.52 0.89
C SER A 11 -11.64 -2.28 0.51
N LEU A 12 -11.73 -2.74 -0.75
CA LEU A 12 -12.77 -3.63 -1.25
C LEU A 12 -12.41 -5.12 -1.09
N GLY A 13 -11.26 -5.42 -0.49
CA GLY A 13 -10.74 -6.79 -0.37
C GLY A 13 -10.34 -7.40 -1.72
N ILE A 14 -9.95 -6.55 -2.68
CA ILE A 14 -9.39 -6.99 -3.96
C ILE A 14 -7.87 -6.98 -3.80
N PRO A 15 -7.19 -8.12 -3.97
CA PRO A 15 -5.76 -8.16 -3.82
C PRO A 15 -5.06 -7.48 -5.01
N VAL A 16 -3.88 -6.92 -4.78
CA VAL A 16 -3.20 -6.05 -5.75
C VAL A 16 -1.80 -6.56 -6.10
N ALA A 17 -1.44 -6.42 -7.37
CA ALA A 17 -0.05 -6.52 -7.83
C ALA A 17 0.37 -5.12 -8.29
N CYS A 18 1.37 -4.51 -7.66
CA CYS A 18 1.81 -3.16 -8.01
C CYS A 18 3.32 -2.94 -7.83
N SER A 19 3.84 -1.82 -8.34
CA SER A 19 5.27 -1.52 -8.22
C SER A 19 5.63 -1.02 -6.82
N ASN A 20 6.81 -1.40 -6.33
CA ASN A 20 7.42 -0.90 -5.09
C ASN A 20 7.77 0.60 -5.12
N GLN A 21 7.63 1.27 -6.28
CA GLN A 21 7.92 2.70 -6.44
C GLN A 21 6.74 3.62 -6.06
N CYS A 22 5.54 3.08 -5.80
CA CYS A 22 4.39 3.88 -5.37
C CYS A 22 4.30 3.99 -3.83
N GLY A 23 3.69 5.06 -3.32
CA GLY A 23 3.54 5.25 -1.88
C GLY A 23 2.69 4.18 -1.20
N ALA A 24 1.63 3.72 -1.88
CA ALA A 24 0.72 2.67 -1.39
C ALA A 24 1.37 1.29 -1.32
N SER A 25 2.51 1.06 -2.01
CA SER A 25 3.26 -0.20 -1.93
C SER A 25 3.69 -0.54 -0.50
N LYS A 26 3.87 0.48 0.35
CA LYS A 26 4.21 0.33 1.78
C LYS A 26 3.08 -0.30 2.59
N ASP A 27 1.85 -0.22 2.09
CA ASP A 27 0.66 -0.76 2.74
C ASP A 27 0.26 -2.14 2.18
N VAL A 28 0.89 -2.58 1.08
CA VAL A 28 0.66 -3.90 0.47
C VAL A 28 1.45 -4.96 1.23
N SER A 29 0.86 -5.46 2.31
CA SER A 29 1.35 -6.67 2.99
C SER A 29 1.01 -7.93 2.20
N CYS A 30 1.59 -9.08 2.58
CA CYS A 30 1.29 -10.39 1.97
C CYS A 30 -0.21 -10.74 1.95
N ASP A 31 -0.99 -10.18 2.88
CA ASP A 31 -2.44 -10.42 2.95
C ASP A 31 -3.20 -9.66 1.84
N TYR A 32 -2.66 -8.52 1.38
CA TYR A 32 -3.33 -7.62 0.44
C TYR A 32 -2.80 -7.72 -0.99
N GLY A 33 -1.73 -8.48 -1.20
CA GLY A 33 -1.15 -8.71 -2.52
C GLY A 33 0.37 -8.74 -2.49
N LYS A 34 0.98 -8.28 -3.58
CA LYS A 34 2.43 -8.37 -3.79
C LYS A 34 2.97 -7.16 -4.54
N THR A 35 4.19 -6.78 -4.22
CA THR A 35 4.89 -5.67 -4.89
C THR A 35 6.14 -6.18 -5.62
N LEU A 36 6.41 -5.60 -6.80
CA LEU A 36 7.60 -5.88 -7.60
C LEU A 36 8.37 -4.60 -7.93
N ASP A 37 9.62 -4.77 -8.36
CA ASP A 37 10.35 -3.66 -8.97
C ASP A 37 9.66 -3.24 -10.27
N TYR A 38 9.72 -1.95 -10.59
CA TYR A 38 9.20 -1.45 -11.86
C TYR A 38 9.94 -2.06 -13.05
N ASP A 39 11.26 -2.26 -12.90
CA ASP A 39 12.13 -2.79 -13.96
C ASP A 39 12.16 -4.33 -14.00
N SER A 40 11.32 -5.01 -13.20
CA SER A 40 11.13 -6.45 -13.30
C SER A 40 10.59 -6.85 -14.67
N THR A 41 10.97 -8.03 -15.11
CA THR A 41 10.58 -8.59 -16.41
C THR A 41 9.08 -8.90 -16.48
N ASP A 42 8.53 -8.95 -17.69
CA ASP A 42 7.14 -9.35 -17.93
C ASP A 42 6.80 -10.72 -17.33
N SER A 43 7.77 -11.65 -17.32
CA SER A 43 7.61 -12.98 -16.72
C SER A 43 7.42 -12.87 -15.21
N GLU A 44 8.22 -12.05 -14.53
CA GLU A 44 8.10 -11.85 -13.08
C GLU A 44 6.78 -11.16 -12.71
N TRP A 45 6.32 -10.22 -13.55
CA TRP A 45 5.00 -9.61 -13.41
C TRP A 45 3.87 -10.62 -13.61
N ALA A 46 3.96 -11.48 -14.61
CA ALA A 46 2.98 -12.55 -14.84
C ALA A 46 2.91 -13.52 -13.65
N ASP A 47 4.06 -13.96 -13.13
CA ASP A 47 4.15 -14.84 -11.97
C ASP A 47 3.61 -14.17 -10.71
N CYS A 48 3.86 -12.86 -10.55
CA CYS A 48 3.28 -12.08 -9.46
C CYS A 48 1.76 -12.09 -9.51
N VAL A 49 1.18 -11.74 -10.65
CA VAL A 49 -0.28 -11.70 -10.84
C VAL A 49 -0.88 -13.08 -10.60
N ALA A 50 -0.27 -14.14 -11.13
CA ALA A 50 -0.71 -15.52 -10.89
C ALA A 50 -0.72 -15.85 -9.39
N SER A 51 0.37 -15.53 -8.68
CA SER A 51 0.45 -15.79 -7.22
C SER A 51 -0.60 -15.03 -6.41
N VAL A 52 -0.93 -13.80 -6.83
CA VAL A 52 -1.95 -12.97 -6.17
C VAL A 52 -3.36 -13.54 -6.42
N LEU A 53 -3.62 -14.06 -7.63
CA LEU A 53 -4.89 -14.71 -7.95
C LEU A 53 -5.07 -16.01 -7.16
N ASP A 54 -4.02 -16.80 -7.01
CA ASP A 54 -4.04 -18.07 -6.26
C ASP A 54 -4.25 -17.86 -4.76
N ALA A 55 -3.68 -16.78 -4.19
CA ALA A 55 -3.86 -16.44 -2.77
C ALA A 55 -5.31 -16.06 -2.42
N GLY A 56 -6.10 -15.62 -3.39
CA GLY A 56 -7.49 -15.25 -3.19
C GLY A 56 -7.68 -13.91 -2.47
N ARG A 57 -8.87 -13.72 -1.88
CA ARG A 57 -9.20 -12.45 -1.21
C ARG A 57 -8.71 -12.43 0.24
N PRO A 58 -8.20 -11.29 0.73
CA PRO A 58 -7.88 -11.12 2.14
C PRO A 58 -9.10 -11.38 3.04
N GLU A 59 -8.86 -11.91 4.25
CA GLU A 59 -9.90 -12.13 5.24
C GLU A 59 -10.55 -10.82 5.73
N LYS A 60 -9.79 -9.73 5.74
CA LYS A 60 -10.24 -8.40 6.17
C LYS A 60 -9.85 -7.38 5.12
N PRO A 61 -10.74 -6.43 4.78
CA PRO A 61 -10.39 -5.34 3.89
C PRO A 61 -9.39 -4.39 4.55
N PHE A 62 -8.53 -3.79 3.73
CA PHE A 62 -7.59 -2.77 4.18
C PHE A 62 -8.32 -1.56 4.75
N GLN A 63 -7.85 -1.06 5.89
CA GLN A 63 -8.40 0.11 6.56
C GLN A 63 -7.30 1.13 6.80
N ARG A 64 -7.34 2.22 6.02
CA ARG A 64 -6.57 3.43 6.29
C ARG A 64 -7.48 4.63 6.12
N SER A 65 -7.92 5.18 7.25
CA SER A 65 -8.85 6.30 7.24
C SER A 65 -8.12 7.63 7.07
N TRP A 66 -8.85 8.65 6.66
CA TRP A 66 -8.36 10.03 6.69
C TRP A 66 -7.98 10.49 8.10
N LYS A 67 -8.58 9.90 9.13
CA LYS A 67 -8.22 10.18 10.53
C LYS A 67 -6.82 9.67 10.84
N ASP A 68 -6.45 8.48 10.36
CA ASP A 68 -5.11 7.91 10.56
C ASP A 68 -4.06 8.77 9.86
N ALA A 69 -4.32 9.14 8.60
CA ALA A 69 -3.47 10.07 7.86
C ALA A 69 -3.34 11.42 8.59
N CYS A 70 -4.43 12.00 9.10
CA CYS A 70 -4.38 13.25 9.85
C CYS A 70 -3.52 13.14 11.11
N LEU A 71 -3.64 12.04 11.86
CA LEU A 71 -2.83 11.79 13.06
C LEU A 71 -1.34 11.63 12.74
N GLU A 72 -0.99 10.99 11.62
CA GLU A 72 0.40 10.92 11.13
C GLU A 72 0.97 12.32 10.88
N TYR A 73 0.20 13.20 10.21
CA TYR A 73 0.60 14.58 9.98
C TYR A 73 0.74 15.38 11.28
N CYS A 74 -0.19 15.22 12.23
CA CYS A 74 -0.10 15.90 13.53
C CYS A 74 1.21 15.57 14.26
N LYS A 75 1.68 14.33 14.20
CA LYS A 75 2.96 13.91 14.79
C LYS A 75 4.14 14.65 14.13
N ILE A 76 4.18 14.67 12.81
CA ILE A 76 5.21 15.40 12.05
C ILE A 76 5.24 16.88 12.46
N TYR A 77 4.07 17.53 12.56
CA TYR A 77 4.00 18.93 12.98
C TYR A 77 4.42 19.17 14.43
N GLN A 78 4.22 18.20 15.33
CA GLN A 78 4.68 18.30 16.72
C GLN A 78 6.21 18.22 16.81
N GLU A 79 6.84 17.35 16.02
CA GLU A 79 8.30 17.21 15.94
C GLU A 79 8.97 18.45 15.34
N LEU A 80 8.29 19.14 14.42
CA LEU A 80 8.79 20.36 13.79
C LEU A 80 8.64 21.62 14.64
N LYS A 81 7.93 21.57 15.78
CA LYS A 81 7.84 22.75 16.65
C LYS A 81 9.24 23.09 17.19
N PRO A 82 9.76 24.31 16.95
CA PRO A 82 10.99 24.72 17.58
C PRO A 82 10.79 24.70 19.09
N SER A 83 11.74 24.11 19.81
CA SER A 83 11.89 24.32 21.24
C SER A 83 12.23 25.80 21.46
N HIS A 84 11.22 26.65 21.56
CA HIS A 84 11.39 27.99 22.11
C HIS A 84 11.56 27.86 23.63
N SER A 85 12.82 27.81 24.03
CA SER A 85 13.31 28.23 25.36
C SER A 85 13.39 29.75 25.42
#